data_AF-A0A5D4R3N3-F1
#
_entry.id   AF-A0A5D4R3N3-F1
#
_cell.length_a   1.000
_cell.length_b   1.000
_cell.length_c   1.000
_cell.angle_alpha   90.00
_cell.angle_beta   90.00
_cell.angle_gamma   90.00
#
_symmetry.space_group_name_H-M   'P 1'
#
loop_
_entity.id
_entity.type
_entity.pdbx_description
1 polymer ?
#
loop_
_entity_poly.entity_id
_entity_poly.type
_entity_poly.pdbx_seq_one_letter_code
_entity_poly.pdbx_strand_id
1 'polypeptide(L)'
;MRETKKEKHVRLFLALAFAGVALAAMYFQYLKPVSGTGSPLALVIREGNAEDNPLVVLYDEKKQDHVLALYEVEKDNDFKFRLIKSALLENAPGKLAADRDGAGFWAVLDGDWVYLDRDLEVRDRKPGLRGTITSDGEPFEVRKTSNHTVLETEGQYEVAFNEAGRPESVHALTADHSSWLIMLDGGLRIASGRTM
;
A
#
# COMPACT_ATOMS: atom_id res chain seq x y z
N MET A 1 37.43 11.09 -45.79
CA MET A 1 37.61 9.74 -45.20
C MET A 1 36.34 8.94 -45.45
N ARG A 2 36.41 7.89 -46.26
CA ARG A 2 35.26 7.06 -46.65
C ARG A 2 35.38 5.78 -45.84
N GLU A 3 34.52 5.62 -44.83
CA GLU A 3 34.48 4.45 -43.93
C GLU A 3 34.48 3.16 -44.78
N THR A 4 35.39 2.24 -44.48
CA THR A 4 35.45 0.96 -45.20
C THR A 4 34.24 0.09 -44.81
N LYS A 5 33.77 -0.78 -45.73
CA LYS A 5 32.61 -1.65 -45.47
C LYS A 5 32.76 -2.49 -44.19
N LYS A 6 34.00 -2.80 -43.79
CA LYS A 6 34.33 -3.50 -42.54
C LYS A 6 34.09 -2.64 -41.30
N GLU A 7 34.54 -1.38 -41.29
CA GLU A 7 34.30 -0.45 -40.17
C GLU A 7 32.80 -0.20 -39.97
N LYS A 8 32.04 -0.08 -41.06
CA LYS A 8 30.58 0.10 -41.00
C LYS A 8 29.86 -1.10 -40.35
N HIS A 9 30.32 -2.33 -40.61
CA HIS A 9 29.78 -3.54 -39.98
C HIS A 9 30.17 -3.64 -38.51
N VAL A 10 31.41 -3.32 -38.16
CA VAL A 10 31.88 -3.32 -36.77
C VAL A 10 31.11 -2.30 -35.94
N ARG A 11 30.88 -1.09 -36.46
CA ARG A 11 30.11 -0.05 -35.78
C ARG A 11 28.65 -0.46 -35.57
N LEU A 12 28.03 -1.08 -36.58
CA LEU A 12 26.67 -1.58 -36.48
C LEU A 12 26.55 -2.71 -35.43
N PHE A 13 27.54 -3.62 -35.41
CA PHE A 13 27.59 -4.70 -34.44
C PHE A 13 27.75 -4.17 -33.00
N LEU A 14 28.65 -3.20 -32.78
CA LEU A 14 28.81 -2.56 -31.48
C LEU A 14 27.52 -1.85 -31.04
N ALA A 15 26.88 -1.10 -31.94
CA ALA A 15 25.64 -0.40 -31.64
C ALA A 15 24.51 -1.38 -31.24
N LEU A 16 24.39 -2.51 -31.95
CA LEU A 16 23.44 -3.58 -31.62
C LEU A 16 23.76 -4.26 -30.28
N ALA A 17 25.04 -4.50 -30.00
CA ALA A 17 25.46 -5.08 -28.72
C ALA A 17 25.12 -4.17 -27.54
N PHE A 18 25.42 -2.87 -27.63
CA PHE A 18 25.06 -1.90 -26.60
C PHE A 18 23.55 -1.70 -26.47
N ALA A 19 22.81 -1.66 -27.59
CA ALA A 19 21.36 -1.62 -27.57
C ALA A 19 20.77 -2.87 -26.89
N GLY A 20 21.31 -4.05 -27.17
CA GLY A 20 20.91 -5.31 -26.53
C GLY A 20 21.17 -5.31 -25.02
N VAL A 21 22.35 -4.84 -24.59
CA VAL A 21 22.67 -4.71 -23.15
C VAL A 21 21.75 -3.69 -22.47
N ALA A 22 21.48 -2.55 -23.11
CA ALA A 22 20.58 -1.53 -22.56
C ALA A 22 19.14 -2.06 -22.44
N LEU A 23 18.63 -2.75 -23.47
CA LEU A 23 17.30 -3.37 -23.44
C LEU A 23 17.21 -4.47 -22.38
N ALA A 24 18.25 -5.30 -22.25
CA ALA A 24 18.31 -6.32 -21.21
C ALA A 24 18.35 -5.69 -19.81
N ALA A 25 19.17 -4.66 -19.59
CA ALA A 25 19.22 -3.94 -18.32
C ALA A 25 17.87 -3.30 -17.98
N MET A 26 17.20 -2.67 -18.95
CA MET A 26 15.87 -2.10 -18.77
C MET A 26 14.82 -3.19 -18.46
N TYR A 27 14.88 -4.31 -19.16
CA TYR A 27 14.01 -5.47 -18.94
C TYR A 27 14.21 -6.06 -17.54
N PHE A 28 15.44 -6.23 -17.08
CA PHE A 28 15.74 -6.69 -15.73
C PHE A 28 15.37 -5.66 -14.65
N GLN A 29 15.44 -4.36 -14.94
CA GLN A 29 14.97 -3.32 -14.02
C GLN A 29 13.44 -3.32 -13.88
N TYR A 30 12.72 -3.52 -14.99
CA TYR A 30 11.25 -3.57 -15.01
C TYR A 30 10.69 -4.86 -14.41
N LEU A 31 11.45 -5.96 -14.52
CA LEU A 31 11.07 -7.26 -13.96
C LEU A 31 11.51 -7.48 -12.52
N LYS A 32 12.34 -6.60 -11.93
CA LYS A 32 12.48 -6.64 -10.47
C LYS A 32 11.11 -6.28 -9.92
N PRO A 33 10.35 -7.25 -9.36
CA PRO A 33 9.26 -6.85 -8.52
C PRO A 33 9.91 -6.00 -7.42
N VAL A 34 9.20 -5.03 -6.87
CA VAL A 34 9.53 -4.54 -5.54
C VAL A 34 9.18 -5.71 -4.60
N SER A 35 9.94 -6.79 -4.69
CA SER A 35 9.78 -8.00 -3.91
C SER A 35 10.52 -7.75 -2.62
N GLY A 36 9.88 -6.96 -1.77
CA GLY A 36 9.94 -7.21 -0.35
C GLY A 36 9.31 -8.56 -0.07
N THR A 37 9.92 -9.33 0.82
CA THR A 37 9.39 -10.63 1.25
C THR A 37 8.15 -10.49 2.15
N GLY A 38 7.87 -9.28 2.67
CA GLY A 38 6.61 -8.98 3.34
C GLY A 38 5.57 -8.37 2.40
N SER A 39 4.33 -8.88 2.44
CA SER A 39 3.20 -8.20 1.84
C SER A 39 2.99 -6.84 2.53
N PRO A 40 2.76 -5.75 1.77
CA PRO A 40 2.48 -4.45 2.37
C PRO A 40 1.24 -4.53 3.25
N LEU A 41 1.26 -3.87 4.40
CA LEU A 41 0.11 -3.82 5.31
C LEU A 41 -0.42 -2.40 5.35
N ALA A 42 -1.74 -2.27 5.41
CA ALA A 42 -2.41 -1.00 5.64
C ALA A 42 -3.32 -1.13 6.85
N LEU A 43 -3.41 -0.06 7.64
CA LEU A 43 -4.32 0.04 8.77
C LEU A 43 -4.88 1.45 8.85
N VAL A 44 -6.20 1.57 8.86
CA VAL A 44 -6.87 2.83 9.19
C VAL A 44 -6.97 2.94 10.71
N ILE A 45 -6.18 3.84 11.30
CA ILE A 45 -6.16 4.02 12.76
C ILE A 45 -7.26 4.99 13.25
N ARG A 46 -7.74 5.82 12.33
CA ARG A 46 -8.87 6.73 12.54
C ARG A 46 -9.55 6.97 11.20
N GLU A 47 -10.83 6.65 11.13
CA GLU A 47 -11.66 6.99 9.98
C GLU A 47 -11.90 8.50 9.91
N GLY A 48 -11.96 9.03 8.70
CA GLY A 48 -12.35 10.42 8.44
C GLY A 48 -13.83 10.64 8.73
N ASN A 49 -14.15 11.87 9.12
CA ASN A 49 -15.51 12.34 9.32
C ASN A 49 -15.67 13.74 8.71
N ALA A 50 -16.74 14.47 9.05
CA ALA A 50 -16.98 15.82 8.53
C ALA A 50 -15.87 16.83 8.88
N GLU A 51 -15.22 16.67 10.04
CA GLU A 51 -14.23 17.61 10.58
C GLU A 51 -12.78 17.11 10.41
N ASP A 52 -12.56 15.79 10.51
CA ASP A 52 -11.25 15.16 10.52
C ASP A 52 -10.96 14.36 9.24
N ASN A 53 -9.71 14.42 8.80
CA ASN A 53 -9.18 13.52 7.77
C ASN A 53 -8.85 12.12 8.35
N PRO A 54 -8.97 11.06 7.54
CA PRO A 54 -8.52 9.72 7.90
C PRO A 54 -7.03 9.70 8.20
N LEU A 55 -6.64 8.86 9.17
CA LEU A 55 -5.25 8.53 9.47
C LEU A 55 -4.99 7.07 9.13
N VAL A 56 -3.94 6.83 8.34
CA VAL A 56 -3.59 5.52 7.83
C VAL A 56 -2.13 5.24 8.15
N VAL A 57 -1.88 4.05 8.69
CA VAL A 57 -0.54 3.49 8.85
C VAL A 57 -0.30 2.51 7.72
N LEU A 58 0.80 2.72 7.00
CA LEU A 58 1.26 1.83 5.94
C LEU A 58 2.60 1.23 6.34
N TYR A 59 2.71 -0.08 6.19
CA TYR A 59 3.96 -0.81 6.22
C TYR A 59 4.31 -1.24 4.80
N ASP A 60 5.56 -0.99 4.42
CA ASP A 60 6.12 -1.39 3.13
C ASP A 60 7.60 -1.74 3.31
N GLU A 61 8.12 -2.61 2.45
CA GLU A 61 9.53 -3.00 2.46
C GLU A 61 10.24 -2.30 1.29
N LYS A 62 11.16 -1.39 1.62
CA LYS A 62 11.90 -0.60 0.62
C LYS A 62 13.38 -0.92 0.70
N LYS A 63 13.92 -1.52 -0.36
CA LYS A 63 15.36 -1.83 -0.48
C LYS A 63 15.92 -2.61 0.72
N GLN A 64 15.16 -3.58 1.22
CA GLN A 64 15.46 -4.41 2.41
C GLN A 64 15.24 -3.71 3.76
N ASP A 65 14.83 -2.44 3.78
CA ASP A 65 14.41 -1.76 5.00
C ASP A 65 12.91 -1.92 5.23
N HIS A 66 12.52 -2.26 6.45
CA HIS A 66 11.12 -2.30 6.88
C HIS A 66 10.68 -0.89 7.26
N VAL A 67 9.78 -0.29 6.48
CA VAL A 67 9.35 1.10 6.68
C VAL A 67 7.91 1.12 7.18
N LEU A 68 7.69 1.79 8.30
CA LEU A 68 6.36 2.08 8.82
C LEU A 68 6.12 3.58 8.70
N ALA A 69 5.00 3.97 8.08
CA ALA A 69 4.69 5.37 7.84
C ALA A 69 3.24 5.70 8.18
N LEU A 70 3.06 6.80 8.91
CA LEU A 70 1.77 7.38 9.24
C LEU A 70 1.44 8.50 8.25
N TYR A 71 0.27 8.40 7.64
CA TYR A 71 -0.26 9.34 6.66
C TYR A 71 -1.59 9.92 7.13
N GLU A 72 -1.82 11.18 6.80
CA GLU A 72 -3.15 11.77 6.74
C GLU A 72 -3.63 11.77 5.28
N VAL A 73 -4.86 11.34 5.05
CA VAL A 73 -5.45 11.31 3.70
C VAL A 73 -6.35 12.54 3.53
N GLU A 74 -5.99 13.47 2.64
CA GLU A 74 -6.79 14.67 2.40
C GLU A 74 -8.05 14.33 1.60
N LYS A 75 -9.22 14.29 2.26
CA LYS A 75 -10.50 13.91 1.63
C LYS A 75 -10.94 14.87 0.50
N ASP A 76 -10.58 16.14 0.59
CA ASP A 76 -11.02 17.20 -0.32
C ASP A 76 -10.10 17.39 -1.55
N ASN A 77 -8.98 16.67 -1.62
CA ASN A 77 -7.92 16.90 -2.61
C ASN A 77 -7.42 15.58 -3.21
N ASP A 78 -8.21 15.00 -4.12
CA ASP A 78 -7.92 13.76 -4.85
C ASP A 78 -7.40 12.61 -3.96
N PHE A 79 -7.79 12.61 -2.68
CA PHE A 79 -7.29 11.70 -1.65
C PHE A 79 -5.76 11.66 -1.53
N LYS A 80 -5.13 12.83 -1.54
CA LYS A 80 -3.69 12.98 -1.38
C LYS A 80 -3.21 12.47 -0.01
N PHE A 81 -2.19 11.63 -0.02
CA PHE A 81 -1.50 11.17 1.18
C PHE A 81 -0.47 12.20 1.62
N ARG A 82 -0.67 12.78 2.81
CA ARG A 82 0.31 13.63 3.48
C ARG A 82 1.06 12.82 4.53
N LEU A 83 2.35 12.61 4.31
CA LEU A 83 3.22 11.95 5.28
C LEU A 83 3.28 12.79 6.57
N ILE A 84 2.92 12.18 7.70
CA ILE A 84 3.08 12.76 9.03
C ILE A 84 4.43 12.33 9.61
N LYS A 85 4.67 11.02 9.63
CA LYS A 85 5.85 10.43 10.26
C LYS A 85 6.22 9.13 9.57
N SER A 86 7.50 8.79 9.57
CA SER A 86 7.99 7.47 9.18
C SER A 86 9.06 6.99 10.14
N ALA A 87 9.11 5.69 10.39
CA ALA A 87 10.10 5.01 11.19
C ALA A 87 10.59 3.76 10.45
N LEU A 88 11.83 3.39 10.70
CA LEU A 88 12.37 2.10 10.29
C LEU A 88 12.09 1.08 11.39
N LEU A 89 11.66 -0.10 11.00
CA LEU A 89 11.52 -1.26 11.87
C LEU A 89 12.71 -2.18 11.66
N GLU A 90 13.12 -2.88 12.71
CA GLU A 90 14.14 -3.92 12.60
C GLU A 90 13.61 -5.15 11.85
N ASN A 91 12.34 -5.49 12.08
CA ASN A 91 11.66 -6.65 11.50
C ASN A 91 10.31 -6.28 10.90
N ALA A 92 9.85 -7.07 9.92
CA ALA A 92 8.52 -6.94 9.34
C ALA A 92 7.42 -7.16 10.41
N PRO A 93 6.42 -6.29 10.51
CA PRO A 93 5.27 -6.55 11.36
C PRO A 93 4.43 -7.67 10.78
N GLY A 94 4.00 -8.60 11.62
CA GLY A 94 3.12 -9.70 11.21
C GLY A 94 1.67 -9.26 10.98
N LYS A 95 1.19 -8.29 11.78
CA LYS A 95 -0.17 -7.76 11.72
C LYS A 95 -0.25 -6.40 12.39
N LEU A 96 -1.17 -5.54 11.95
CA LEU A 96 -1.48 -4.26 12.59
C LEU A 96 -2.92 -4.26 13.12
N ALA A 97 -3.18 -3.53 14.20
CA ALA A 97 -4.52 -3.30 14.73
C ALA A 97 -4.65 -1.88 15.30
N ALA A 98 -5.78 -1.21 15.09
CA ALA A 98 -5.99 0.13 15.63
C ALA A 98 -6.08 0.10 17.17
N ASP A 99 -5.65 1.16 17.84
CA ASP A 99 -6.01 1.36 19.25
C ASP A 99 -7.49 1.78 19.32
N ARG A 100 -8.23 1.23 20.29
CA ARG A 100 -9.67 1.50 20.45
C ARG A 100 -10.00 2.97 20.63
N ASP A 101 -9.12 3.73 21.27
CA ASP A 101 -9.32 5.15 21.53
C ASP A 101 -8.72 6.05 20.42
N GLY A 102 -8.15 5.45 19.36
CA GLY A 102 -7.49 6.17 18.28
C GLY A 102 -6.18 6.87 18.69
N ALA A 103 -5.60 6.51 19.84
CA ALA A 103 -4.39 7.13 20.37
C ALA A 103 -3.11 6.68 19.63
N GLY A 104 -3.17 5.57 18.91
CA GLY A 104 -2.06 4.95 18.20
C GLY A 104 -2.50 3.64 17.56
N PHE A 105 -1.61 2.67 17.48
CA PHE A 105 -1.90 1.35 16.93
C PHE A 105 -1.02 0.28 17.56
N TRP A 106 -1.41 -0.97 17.34
CA TRP A 106 -0.73 -2.16 17.79
C TRP A 106 -0.11 -2.85 16.59
N ALA A 107 1.12 -3.33 16.72
CA ALA A 107 1.82 -4.12 15.73
C ALA A 107 2.30 -5.43 16.33
N VAL A 108 2.19 -6.53 15.59
CA VAL A 108 2.85 -7.80 15.96
C VAL A 108 4.30 -7.71 15.52
N LEU A 109 5.21 -7.51 16.47
CA LEU A 109 6.66 -7.48 16.26
C LEU A 109 7.27 -8.67 17.00
N ASP A 110 8.07 -9.48 16.30
CA ASP A 110 8.70 -10.69 16.86
C ASP A 110 7.73 -11.68 17.54
N GLY A 111 6.47 -11.69 17.08
CA GLY A 111 5.40 -12.56 17.59
C GLY A 111 4.54 -11.96 18.69
N ASP A 112 4.93 -10.81 19.25
CA ASP A 112 4.21 -10.14 20.35
C ASP A 112 3.54 -8.84 19.91
N TRP A 113 2.40 -8.54 20.53
CA TRP A 113 1.70 -7.27 20.29
C TRP A 113 2.39 -6.13 21.04
N VAL A 114 2.94 -5.19 20.27
CA VAL A 114 3.59 -3.97 20.76
C VAL A 114 2.73 -2.77 20.38
N TYR A 115 2.52 -1.85 21.32
CA TYR A 115 1.81 -0.61 21.05
C TYR A 115 2.78 0.48 20.59
N LEU A 116 2.40 1.17 19.52
CA LEU A 116 3.07 2.36 19.00
C LEU A 116 2.12 3.57 19.06
N ASP A 117 2.64 4.69 19.56
CA ASP A 117 1.93 5.95 19.53
C ASP A 117 1.98 6.61 18.13
N ARG A 118 1.39 7.80 18.00
CA ARG A 118 1.37 8.55 16.72
C ARG A 118 2.75 9.05 16.29
N ASP A 119 3.72 9.10 17.19
CA ASP A 119 5.11 9.43 16.87
C ASP A 119 5.91 8.21 16.41
N LEU A 120 5.25 7.05 16.31
CA LEU A 120 5.82 5.74 15.98
C LEU A 120 6.81 5.25 17.04
N GLU A 121 6.61 5.67 18.29
CA GLU A 121 7.42 5.23 19.43
C GLU A 121 6.69 4.15 20.22
N VAL A 122 7.45 3.17 20.72
CA VAL A 122 6.92 2.12 21.58
C VAL A 122 6.56 2.71 22.94
N ARG A 123 5.32 2.49 23.40
CA ARG A 123 4.83 2.95 24.70
C ARG A 123 4.08 1.83 25.43
N ASP A 124 4.02 1.96 26.74
CA ASP A 124 3.15 1.10 27.55
C ASP A 124 1.68 1.45 27.35
N ARG A 125 0.89 0.45 26.97
CA ARG A 125 -0.55 0.56 26.80
C ARG A 125 -1.23 -0.72 27.30
N LYS A 126 -2.45 -0.59 27.85
CA LYS A 126 -3.20 -1.76 28.33
C LYS A 126 -3.64 -2.63 27.15
N PRO A 127 -3.32 -3.94 27.09
CA PRO A 127 -3.68 -4.82 25.96
C PRO A 127 -5.18 -4.87 25.64
N GLY A 128 -6.04 -4.68 26.64
CA GLY A 128 -7.49 -4.63 26.46
C GLY A 128 -8.01 -3.44 25.64
N LEU A 129 -7.15 -2.47 25.30
CA LEU A 129 -7.45 -1.32 24.45
C LEU A 129 -7.12 -1.56 22.96
N ARG A 130 -6.68 -2.76 22.59
CA ARG A 130 -6.59 -3.12 21.18
C ARG A 130 -7.98 -3.12 20.54
N GLY A 131 -8.09 -2.47 19.39
CA GLY A 131 -9.29 -2.38 18.58
C GLY A 131 -9.53 -3.63 17.74
N THR A 132 -10.64 -3.61 17.00
CA THR A 132 -11.07 -4.69 16.09
C THR A 132 -10.70 -4.43 14.64
N ILE A 133 -10.42 -3.18 14.27
CA ILE A 133 -9.92 -2.81 12.94
C ILE A 133 -8.48 -3.31 12.84
N THR A 134 -8.20 -4.14 11.85
CA THR A 134 -6.87 -4.75 11.65
C THR A 134 -6.40 -4.63 10.21
N SER A 135 -5.12 -4.93 9.97
CA SER A 135 -4.53 -4.89 8.63
C SER A 135 -5.12 -5.87 7.62
N ASP A 136 -5.91 -6.85 8.08
CA ASP A 136 -6.60 -7.79 7.19
C ASP A 136 -7.74 -7.10 6.42
N GLY A 137 -8.21 -5.93 6.90
CA GLY A 137 -9.33 -5.19 6.33
C GLY A 137 -10.68 -5.85 6.61
N GLU A 138 -11.70 -5.39 5.89
CA GLU A 138 -13.03 -5.97 5.93
C GLU A 138 -13.14 -7.19 5.00
N PRO A 139 -13.94 -8.21 5.34
CA PRO A 139 -14.28 -9.28 4.40
C PRO A 139 -15.03 -8.73 3.17
N PHE A 140 -14.68 -9.24 1.99
CA PHE A 140 -15.28 -8.81 0.72
C PHE A 140 -15.36 -9.95 -0.29
N GLU A 141 -16.33 -9.84 -1.20
CA GLU A 141 -16.43 -10.64 -2.42
C GLU A 141 -16.06 -9.81 -3.65
N VAL A 142 -15.52 -10.47 -4.67
CA VAL A 142 -15.08 -9.81 -5.91
C VAL A 142 -16.00 -10.17 -7.06
N ARG A 143 -16.68 -9.16 -7.61
CA ARG A 143 -17.48 -9.28 -8.83
C ARG A 143 -16.82 -8.53 -9.98
N LYS A 144 -16.33 -9.27 -10.97
CA LYS A 144 -15.76 -8.68 -12.20
C LYS A 144 -16.86 -8.39 -13.20
N THR A 145 -16.94 -7.15 -13.67
CA THR A 145 -17.76 -6.77 -14.83
C THR A 145 -16.87 -6.54 -16.05
N SER A 146 -17.47 -6.29 -17.21
CA SER A 146 -16.73 -6.04 -18.47
C SER A 146 -15.81 -4.82 -18.41
N ASN A 147 -16.09 -3.83 -17.56
CA ASN A 147 -15.38 -2.55 -17.55
C ASN A 147 -14.76 -2.19 -16.19
N HIS A 148 -15.15 -2.85 -15.10
CA HIS A 148 -14.71 -2.50 -13.74
C HIS A 148 -14.78 -3.69 -12.78
N THR A 149 -13.97 -3.64 -11.73
CA THR A 149 -14.05 -4.58 -10.60
C THR A 149 -14.92 -3.96 -9.51
N VAL A 150 -15.90 -4.71 -9.02
CA VAL A 150 -16.73 -4.34 -7.87
C VAL A 150 -16.34 -5.23 -6.70
N LEU A 151 -16.06 -4.61 -5.56
CA LEU A 151 -15.94 -5.28 -4.26
C LEU A 151 -17.26 -5.12 -3.52
N GLU A 152 -17.79 -6.22 -3.02
CA GLU A 152 -18.99 -6.24 -2.19
C GLU A 152 -18.54 -6.60 -0.77
N THR A 153 -18.65 -5.67 0.18
CA THR A 153 -18.31 -5.95 1.59
C THR A 153 -19.49 -6.56 2.33
N GLU A 154 -19.24 -7.25 3.45
CA GLU A 154 -20.31 -7.81 4.29
C GLU A 154 -21.32 -6.76 4.78
N GLY A 155 -20.91 -5.48 4.86
CA GLY A 155 -21.77 -4.35 5.17
C GLY A 155 -22.72 -3.93 4.04
N GLN A 156 -22.79 -4.67 2.94
CA GLN A 156 -23.56 -4.34 1.72
C GLN A 156 -23.12 -3.03 1.05
N TYR A 157 -21.81 -2.77 1.06
CA TYR A 157 -21.23 -1.66 0.30
C TYR A 157 -20.60 -2.17 -1.00
N GLU A 158 -20.89 -1.49 -2.10
CA GLU A 158 -20.18 -1.66 -3.36
C GLU A 158 -19.04 -0.65 -3.46
N VAL A 159 -17.83 -1.16 -3.72
CA VAL A 159 -16.66 -0.34 -4.04
C VAL A 159 -16.20 -0.69 -5.45
N ALA A 160 -16.33 0.26 -6.38
CA ALA A 160 -15.98 0.05 -7.78
C ALA A 160 -14.65 0.73 -8.13
N PHE A 161 -13.76 0.00 -8.80
CA PHE A 161 -12.49 0.55 -9.30
C PHE A 161 -12.12 0.01 -10.69
N ASN A 162 -11.42 0.85 -11.46
CA ASN A 162 -11.10 0.62 -12.87
C ASN A 162 -9.61 0.33 -13.06
N GLU A 163 -9.05 -0.68 -12.40
CA GLU A 163 -7.65 -1.04 -12.59
C GLU A 163 -7.39 -2.55 -12.54
N ALA A 164 -6.30 -2.95 -13.20
CA ALA A 164 -5.78 -4.30 -13.16
C ALA A 164 -5.02 -4.50 -11.83
N GLY A 165 -5.43 -5.50 -11.07
CA GLY A 165 -4.79 -5.87 -9.81
C GLY A 165 -5.70 -6.82 -9.04
N ARG A 166 -5.10 -7.73 -8.26
CA ARG A 166 -5.88 -8.55 -7.33
C ARG A 166 -6.04 -7.76 -6.03
N PRO A 167 -7.27 -7.51 -5.56
CA PRO A 167 -7.48 -6.91 -4.24
C PRO A 167 -7.03 -7.88 -3.15
N GLU A 168 -6.24 -7.37 -2.21
CA GLU A 168 -5.71 -8.11 -1.06
C GLU A 168 -6.46 -7.77 0.22
N SER A 169 -6.75 -6.50 0.44
CA SER A 169 -7.58 -6.02 1.56
C SER A 169 -8.30 -4.73 1.20
N VAL A 170 -9.40 -4.45 1.89
CA VAL A 170 -10.20 -3.22 1.74
C VAL A 170 -10.51 -2.64 3.10
N HIS A 171 -10.39 -1.32 3.25
CA HIS A 171 -10.53 -0.63 4.53
C HIS A 171 -11.38 0.62 4.35
N ALA A 172 -12.38 0.82 5.21
CA ALA A 172 -13.15 2.07 5.21
C ALA A 172 -12.22 3.22 5.60
N LEU A 173 -12.14 4.26 4.76
CA LEU A 173 -11.41 5.48 5.09
C LEU A 173 -12.29 6.46 5.83
N THR A 174 -13.59 6.45 5.60
CA THR A 174 -14.56 7.35 6.23
C THR A 174 -15.62 6.55 6.98
N ALA A 175 -16.09 7.09 8.10
CA ALA A 175 -17.09 6.42 8.95
C ALA A 175 -18.46 6.29 8.27
N ASP A 176 -18.72 7.08 7.23
CA ASP A 176 -19.93 6.99 6.41
C ASP A 176 -19.79 6.01 5.22
N HIS A 177 -18.64 5.32 5.11
CA HIS A 177 -18.32 4.40 4.03
C HIS A 177 -18.38 5.01 2.62
N SER A 178 -18.28 6.33 2.51
CA SER A 178 -18.22 7.03 1.22
C SER A 178 -16.87 6.86 0.51
N SER A 179 -15.79 6.57 1.27
CA SER A 179 -14.44 6.36 0.73
C SER A 179 -13.75 5.15 1.36
N TRP A 180 -13.00 4.43 0.52
CA TRP A 180 -12.36 3.16 0.86
C TRP A 180 -10.92 3.11 0.34
N LEU A 181 -10.03 2.54 1.15
CA LEU A 181 -8.67 2.19 0.76
C LEU A 181 -8.63 0.73 0.33
N ILE A 182 -8.18 0.48 -0.89
CA ILE A 182 -8.01 -0.86 -1.47
C ILE A 182 -6.52 -1.13 -1.61
N MET A 183 -6.05 -2.20 -0.97
CA MET A 183 -4.72 -2.75 -1.20
C MET A 183 -4.79 -3.73 -2.37
N LEU A 184 -3.91 -3.54 -3.35
CA LEU A 184 -3.77 -4.39 -4.53
C LEU A 184 -2.39 -5.04 -4.52
N ASP A 185 -2.27 -6.20 -5.16
CA ASP A 185 -0.97 -6.80 -5.49
C ASP A 185 -0.15 -5.81 -6.35
N GLY A 186 0.75 -5.07 -5.71
CA GLY A 186 1.60 -4.04 -6.33
C GLY A 186 1.20 -2.58 -6.12
N GLY A 187 0.20 -2.26 -5.29
CA GLY A 187 -0.12 -0.86 -5.00
C GLY A 187 -1.31 -0.63 -4.05
N LEU A 188 -1.69 0.63 -3.91
CA LEU A 188 -2.87 1.05 -3.14
C LEU A 188 -3.74 1.97 -3.98
N ARG A 189 -5.05 1.93 -3.75
CA ARG A 189 -6.03 2.78 -4.42
C ARG A 189 -7.09 3.27 -3.45
N ILE A 190 -7.65 4.43 -3.76
CA ILE A 190 -8.81 4.94 -3.07
C ILE A 190 -9.98 4.92 -4.05
N ALA A 191 -11.12 4.42 -3.57
CA ALA A 191 -12.33 4.30 -4.35
C ALA A 191 -13.53 4.75 -3.53
N SER A 192 -14.55 5.26 -4.23
CA SER A 192 -15.81 5.63 -3.60
C SER A 192 -16.66 4.39 -3.33
N GLY A 193 -17.26 4.35 -2.15
CA GLY A 193 -18.25 3.35 -1.76
C GLY A 193 -19.67 3.85 -1.98
N ARG A 194 -20.60 2.91 -2.17
CA ARG A 194 -22.04 3.17 -2.14
C ARG A 194 -22.75 2.03 -1.45
N THR A 195 -23.79 2.34 -0.69
CA THR A 195 -24.70 1.33 -0.12
C THR A 195 -25.51 0.68 -1.24
N MET A 196 -25.70 -0.63 -1.16
CA MET A 196 -26.62 -1.38 -2.03
C MET A 196 -28.09 -1.12 -1.70
#